data_AF-A0A2V5X3L4-F1
#
_entry.id   AF-A0A2V5X3L4-F1
#
_cell.length_a   1.000
_cell.length_b   1.000
_cell.length_c   1.000
_cell.angle_alpha   90.00
_cell.angle_beta   90.00
_cell.angle_gamma   90.00
#
_symmetry.space_group_name_H-M   'P 1'
#
loop_
_entity.id
_entity.type
_entity.pdbx_description
1 polymer ?
#
loop_
_entity_poly.entity_id
_entity_poly.type
_entity_poly.pdbx_seq_one_letter_code
_entity_poly.pdbx_strand_id
1 'polypeptide(L)'
;MATRYADRPEWAVSYDFFNEPAYMNPDHWNELMPELTAAIRAVDRKHLIIWESADGWAQPQWCSWMRPVKDANVLYSFHHYGKHWGYAYDEYYPGYKSATERTQIAPWLEAILFSIRNNVRIHCGEFGISMIQPDEDGEAWLNDYLAFFERFGIGWNWWNYSGSDVYRTGLCAGDRISPFVPVLQKWLNRSGWGASRRAAAGKASQ
;
A
#
# COMPACT_ATOMS: atom_id res chain seq x y z
N MET A 1 10.12 10.76 18.31
CA MET A 1 8.74 10.27 18.08
C MET A 1 8.47 8.98 18.84
N ALA A 2 9.29 7.93 18.69
CA ALA A 2 9.05 6.64 19.33
C ALA A 2 8.81 6.69 20.86
N THR A 3 9.64 7.40 21.62
CA THR A 3 9.44 7.57 23.08
C THR A 3 8.05 8.13 23.44
N ARG A 4 7.48 9.01 22.61
CA ARG A 4 6.17 9.63 22.86
C ARG A 4 5.02 8.64 22.69
N TYR A 5 5.19 7.64 21.83
CA TYR A 5 4.12 6.72 21.42
C TYR A 5 4.34 5.27 21.86
N ALA A 6 5.47 4.94 22.49
CA ALA A 6 5.82 3.58 22.93
C ALA A 6 4.73 2.90 23.80
N ASP A 7 4.00 3.68 24.60
CA ASP A 7 2.93 3.17 25.48
C ASP A 7 1.58 3.01 24.77
N ARG A 8 1.44 3.46 23.53
CA ARG A 8 0.20 3.26 22.76
C ARG A 8 -0.04 1.78 22.48
N PRO A 9 -1.29 1.35 22.25
CA PRO A 9 -1.57 -0.01 21.81
C PRO A 9 -0.89 -0.31 20.46
N GLU A 10 -0.45 -1.55 20.25
CA GLU A 10 0.30 -1.97 19.05
C GLU A 10 -0.37 -1.58 17.72
N TRP A 11 -1.70 -1.61 17.68
CA TRP A 11 -2.49 -1.28 16.48
C TRP A 11 -2.65 0.24 16.23
N ALA A 12 -2.24 1.09 17.16
CA ALA A 12 -2.54 2.51 17.11
C ALA A 12 -1.53 3.33 16.29
N VAL A 13 -0.29 2.84 16.18
CA VAL A 13 0.82 3.57 15.54
C VAL A 13 1.71 2.61 14.77
N SER A 14 2.15 3.05 13.60
CA SER A 14 3.31 2.52 12.89
C SER A 14 4.29 3.66 12.62
N TYR A 15 5.57 3.33 12.45
CA TYR A 15 6.60 4.29 12.05
C TYR A 15 6.99 4.03 10.61
N ASP A 16 6.63 4.95 9.73
CA ASP A 16 7.15 5.00 8.38
C ASP A 16 8.34 5.97 8.34
N PHE A 17 9.52 5.49 7.94
CA PHE A 17 10.73 6.30 8.00
C PHE A 17 10.79 7.35 6.90
N PHE A 18 10.37 6.98 5.68
CA PHE A 18 10.50 7.85 4.53
C PHE A 18 9.59 7.38 3.39
N ASN A 19 8.70 8.26 2.98
CA ASN A 19 7.84 8.07 1.83
C ASN A 19 8.61 8.28 0.53
N GLU A 20 8.52 7.31 -0.38
CA GLU A 20 9.08 7.32 -1.72
C GLU A 20 10.54 7.83 -1.73
N PRO A 21 11.51 7.07 -1.19
CA PRO A 21 12.91 7.47 -1.11
C PRO A 21 13.62 7.44 -2.49
N ALA A 22 13.08 8.21 -3.44
CA ALA A 22 13.59 8.36 -4.80
C ALA A 22 14.99 8.97 -4.79
N TYR A 23 15.84 8.50 -5.71
CA TYR A 23 17.23 8.97 -5.87
C TYR A 23 18.17 8.66 -4.69
N MET A 24 17.71 7.94 -3.68
CA MET A 24 18.59 7.45 -2.61
C MET A 24 19.41 6.26 -3.11
N ASN A 25 20.69 6.21 -2.76
CA ASN A 25 21.52 5.05 -3.08
C ASN A 25 20.99 3.79 -2.33
N PRO A 26 20.63 2.70 -3.04
CA PRO A 26 20.05 1.52 -2.39
C PRO A 26 20.98 0.81 -1.40
N ASP A 27 22.29 0.80 -1.63
CA ASP A 27 23.24 0.17 -0.70
C ASP A 27 23.31 0.96 0.61
N HIS A 28 23.46 2.28 0.54
CA HIS A 28 23.46 3.13 1.73
C HIS A 28 22.12 3.06 2.49
N TRP A 29 20.99 3.00 1.78
CA TRP A 29 19.68 2.84 2.40
C TRP A 29 19.58 1.51 3.16
N ASN A 30 20.05 0.42 2.55
CA ASN A 30 20.07 -0.89 3.19
C ASN A 30 21.01 -0.96 4.41
N GLU A 31 22.08 -0.16 4.44
CA GLU A 31 22.97 -0.03 5.60
C GLU A 31 22.33 0.78 6.74
N LEU A 32 21.59 1.84 6.40
CA LEU A 32 20.94 2.73 7.37
C LEU A 32 19.74 2.08 8.08
N MET A 33 19.00 1.23 7.38
CA MET A 33 17.73 0.68 7.87
C MET A 33 17.82 -0.21 9.13
N PRO A 34 18.83 -1.08 9.29
CA PRO A 34 19.12 -1.74 10.56
C PRO A 34 19.36 -0.75 11.71
N GLU A 35 20.06 0.36 11.47
CA GLU A 35 20.36 1.36 12.48
C GLU A 35 19.10 2.11 12.92
N LEU A 36 18.28 2.55 11.96
CA LEU A 36 16.98 3.18 12.24
C LEU A 36 16.04 2.24 13.00
N THR A 37 15.99 0.97 12.60
CA THR A 37 15.22 -0.06 13.30
C THR A 37 15.70 -0.22 14.74
N ALA A 38 17.02 -0.34 14.96
CA ALA A 38 17.59 -0.45 16.30
C ALA A 38 17.29 0.78 17.17
N ALA A 39 17.33 1.99 16.59
CA ALA A 39 17.00 3.23 17.28
C ALA A 39 15.54 3.27 17.76
N ILE A 40 14.58 2.81 16.95
CA ILE A 40 13.19 2.65 17.38
C ILE A 40 13.08 1.57 18.47
N ARG A 41 13.70 0.40 18.27
CA ARG A 41 13.61 -0.76 19.17
C ARG A 41 14.29 -0.55 20.53
N ALA A 42 15.19 0.43 20.65
CA ALA A 42 15.74 0.87 21.93
C ALA A 42 14.66 1.38 22.89
N VAL A 43 13.52 1.87 22.39
CA VAL A 43 12.43 2.43 23.20
C VAL A 43 11.07 1.77 22.94
N ASP A 44 10.83 1.26 21.73
CA ASP A 44 9.54 0.74 21.30
C ASP A 44 9.70 -0.61 20.61
N ARG A 45 9.37 -1.69 21.33
CA ARG A 45 9.59 -3.07 20.90
C ARG A 45 8.40 -3.71 20.20
N LYS A 46 7.29 -3.00 20.03
CA LYS A 46 6.02 -3.62 19.58
C LYS A 46 5.45 -3.02 18.31
N HIS A 47 5.51 -1.69 18.14
CA HIS A 47 4.84 -1.06 17.00
C HIS A 47 5.52 -1.42 15.68
N LEU A 48 4.71 -1.45 14.62
CA LEU A 48 5.17 -1.73 13.27
C LEU A 48 6.12 -0.64 12.78
N ILE A 49 7.15 -1.06 12.07
CA ILE A 49 8.02 -0.19 11.28
C ILE A 49 7.70 -0.47 9.81
N ILE A 50 7.41 0.57 9.06
CA ILE A 50 7.18 0.51 7.62
C ILE A 50 8.48 0.91 6.93
N TRP A 51 8.87 0.11 5.96
CA TRP A 51 10.08 0.31 5.20
C TRP A 51 9.79 0.28 3.71
N GLU A 52 10.06 1.38 3.02
CA GLU A 52 9.99 1.49 1.57
C GLU A 52 11.35 1.32 0.89
N SER A 53 11.35 0.74 -0.31
CA SER A 53 12.56 0.53 -1.12
C SER A 53 13.15 1.86 -1.58
N ALA A 54 14.49 1.97 -1.49
CA ALA A 54 15.22 3.13 -2.00
C ALA A 54 15.29 3.13 -3.51
N ASP A 55 15.37 4.36 -4.03
CA ASP A 55 15.31 4.69 -5.44
C ASP A 55 13.94 4.27 -6.07
N GLY A 56 13.47 5.00 -7.08
CA GLY A 56 12.28 4.56 -7.83
C GLY A 56 10.89 4.72 -7.19
N TRP A 57 10.69 5.64 -6.24
CA TRP A 57 9.36 6.00 -5.69
C TRP A 57 8.57 4.81 -5.14
N ALA A 58 9.22 3.96 -4.35
CA ALA A 58 8.62 2.80 -3.70
C ALA A 58 7.89 1.84 -4.65
N GLN A 59 8.28 1.77 -5.92
CA GLN A 59 7.65 0.86 -6.87
C GLN A 59 7.85 -0.62 -6.49
N PRO A 60 6.88 -1.51 -6.79
CA PRO A 60 6.88 -2.89 -6.29
C PRO A 60 8.10 -3.71 -6.70
N GLN A 61 8.65 -3.50 -7.91
CA GLN A 61 9.84 -4.23 -8.36
C GLN A 61 11.10 -3.93 -7.54
N TRP A 62 11.14 -2.80 -6.86
CA TRP A 62 12.28 -2.31 -6.09
C TRP A 62 12.34 -2.96 -4.70
N CYS A 63 11.27 -3.63 -4.27
CA CYS A 63 11.33 -4.57 -3.13
C CYS A 63 12.48 -5.57 -3.28
N SER A 64 12.80 -6.01 -4.51
CA SER A 64 13.88 -6.95 -4.78
C SER A 64 15.28 -6.42 -4.39
N TRP A 65 15.44 -5.11 -4.19
CA TRP A 65 16.70 -4.48 -3.80
C TRP A 65 16.83 -4.26 -2.29
N MET A 66 15.77 -4.51 -1.53
CA MET A 66 15.78 -4.37 -0.08
C MET A 66 16.52 -5.53 0.58
N ARG A 67 17.22 -5.27 1.69
CA ARG A 67 17.88 -6.28 2.53
C ARG A 67 17.17 -6.40 3.87
N PRO A 68 16.30 -7.40 4.06
CA PRO A 68 15.47 -7.48 5.25
C PRO A 68 16.24 -7.38 6.57
N VAL A 69 15.69 -6.59 7.49
CA VAL A 69 16.19 -6.53 8.87
C VAL A 69 15.61 -7.69 9.68
N LYS A 70 16.35 -8.14 10.70
CA LYS A 70 15.93 -9.22 11.62
C LYS A 70 14.94 -8.71 12.68
N ASP A 71 13.77 -8.26 12.25
CA ASP A 71 12.70 -7.78 13.12
C ASP A 71 11.35 -8.30 12.61
N ALA A 72 10.59 -8.95 13.50
CA ALA A 72 9.32 -9.55 13.13
C ALA A 72 8.24 -8.50 12.82
N ASN A 73 8.39 -7.27 13.32
CA ASN A 73 7.43 -6.17 13.21
C ASN A 73 7.89 -5.10 12.21
N VAL A 74 8.61 -5.52 11.18
CA VAL A 74 8.90 -4.70 10.00
C VAL A 74 8.01 -5.16 8.83
N LEU A 75 7.40 -4.18 8.19
CA LEU A 75 6.53 -4.33 7.03
C LEU A 75 7.17 -3.63 5.84
N TYR A 76 7.33 -4.35 4.73
CA TYR A 76 8.01 -3.84 3.54
C TYR A 76 6.94 -3.27 2.60
N SER A 77 6.98 -1.96 2.37
CA SER A 77 5.96 -1.24 1.64
C SER A 77 6.39 -0.94 0.20
N PHE A 78 5.43 -1.01 -0.71
CA PHE A 78 5.51 -0.48 -2.05
C PHE A 78 4.27 0.35 -2.36
N HIS A 79 4.35 1.23 -3.34
CA HIS A 79 3.23 2.00 -3.86
C HIS A 79 2.82 1.48 -5.22
N HIS A 80 1.52 1.56 -5.51
CA HIS A 80 1.00 1.22 -6.80
C HIS A 80 -0.06 2.22 -7.24
N TYR A 81 0.33 3.12 -8.12
CA TYR A 81 -0.63 3.93 -8.81
C TYR A 81 -0.92 3.35 -10.19
N GLY A 82 -2.21 3.29 -10.52
CA GLY A 82 -2.63 3.27 -11.91
C GLY A 82 -2.19 4.56 -12.60
N LYS A 83 -2.82 4.90 -13.72
CA LYS A 83 -2.53 6.17 -14.39
C LYS A 83 -2.89 7.34 -13.46
N HIS A 84 -1.86 7.99 -12.93
CA HIS A 84 -1.97 9.15 -12.04
C HIS A 84 -1.26 10.39 -12.62
N TRP A 85 -0.53 10.23 -13.73
CA TRP A 85 0.09 11.32 -14.50
C TRP A 85 -0.60 11.50 -15.85
N GLY A 86 -1.39 12.56 -15.99
CA GLY A 86 -1.90 13.05 -17.28
C GLY A 86 -3.19 12.38 -17.80
N TYR A 87 -3.95 13.16 -18.58
CA TYR A 87 -5.19 12.76 -19.23
C TYR A 87 -4.94 12.34 -20.68
N ALA A 88 -4.39 11.15 -20.93
CA ALA A 88 -4.33 10.62 -22.30
C ALA A 88 -5.64 9.89 -22.64
N TYR A 89 -6.33 10.30 -23.70
CA TYR A 89 -7.71 9.91 -24.03
C TYR A 89 -7.88 8.47 -24.59
N ASP A 90 -6.80 7.73 -24.84
CA ASP A 90 -6.85 6.44 -25.56
C ASP A 90 -6.30 5.23 -24.77
N GLU A 91 -6.24 5.31 -23.44
CA GLU A 91 -5.78 4.20 -22.58
C GLU A 91 -6.84 3.78 -21.56
N TYR A 92 -7.45 2.62 -21.83
CA TYR A 92 -8.59 2.01 -21.14
C TYR A 92 -8.17 0.77 -20.34
N TYR A 93 -8.96 0.33 -19.37
CA TYR A 93 -8.70 -0.88 -18.57
C TYR A 93 -9.81 -1.95 -18.75
N PRO A 94 -9.47 -3.17 -19.16
CA PRO A 94 -8.13 -3.66 -19.51
C PRO A 94 -7.68 -3.15 -20.89
N GLY A 95 -6.47 -2.60 -20.96
CA GLY A 95 -5.89 -2.10 -22.21
C GLY A 95 -5.05 -3.18 -22.90
N TYR A 96 -5.49 -3.66 -24.07
CA TYR A 96 -4.80 -4.73 -24.81
C TYR A 96 -3.77 -4.25 -25.85
N LYS A 97 -3.43 -2.96 -25.91
CA LYS A 97 -2.54 -2.39 -26.95
C LYS A 97 -1.03 -2.53 -26.67
N SER A 98 -0.60 -3.63 -26.05
CA SER A 98 0.82 -4.05 -26.08
C SER A 98 0.94 -5.57 -25.95
N ALA A 99 1.97 -6.16 -26.58
CA ALA A 99 2.29 -7.59 -26.46
C ALA A 99 2.62 -8.03 -25.01
N THR A 100 2.80 -7.06 -24.11
CA THR A 100 2.71 -7.20 -22.67
C THR A 100 1.31 -6.78 -22.24
N GLU A 101 0.53 -7.74 -21.78
CA GLU A 101 -0.72 -7.48 -21.07
C GLU A 101 -0.46 -6.40 -19.99
N ARG A 102 -1.15 -5.25 -20.05
CA ARG A 102 -0.99 -4.16 -19.06
C ARG A 102 -1.63 -4.48 -17.72
N THR A 103 -1.76 -5.76 -17.38
CA THR A 103 -2.07 -6.18 -16.02
C THR A 103 -0.92 -5.87 -15.07
N GLN A 104 0.23 -5.31 -15.49
CA GLN A 104 1.37 -4.87 -14.65
C GLN A 104 1.83 -5.92 -13.60
N ILE A 105 1.54 -7.21 -13.85
CA ILE A 105 1.81 -8.30 -12.90
C ILE A 105 3.31 -8.47 -12.63
N ALA A 106 4.14 -8.26 -13.65
CA ALA A 106 5.59 -8.48 -13.55
C ALA A 106 6.24 -7.63 -12.42
N PRO A 107 5.99 -6.31 -12.31
CA PRO A 107 6.42 -5.52 -11.16
C PRO A 107 6.04 -6.08 -9.78
N TRP A 108 4.80 -6.56 -9.58
CA TRP A 108 4.40 -7.12 -8.27
C TRP A 108 4.90 -8.54 -8.06
N LEU A 109 5.18 -9.29 -9.12
CA LEU A 109 5.82 -10.60 -9.00
C LEU A 109 7.15 -10.46 -8.28
N GLU A 110 7.93 -9.41 -8.54
CA GLU A 110 9.18 -9.15 -7.81
C GLU A 110 8.94 -8.86 -6.32
N ALA A 111 7.92 -8.07 -5.97
CA ALA A 111 7.54 -7.84 -4.57
C ALA A 111 7.11 -9.13 -3.86
N ILE A 112 6.30 -9.96 -4.52
CA ILE A 112 5.84 -11.25 -4.00
C ILE A 112 7.00 -12.21 -3.84
N LEU A 113 7.87 -12.32 -4.86
CA LEU A 113 9.06 -13.17 -4.79
C LEU A 113 9.99 -12.72 -3.67
N PHE A 114 10.16 -11.41 -3.48
CA PHE A 114 10.89 -10.86 -2.35
C PHE A 114 10.27 -11.30 -1.01
N SER A 115 8.95 -11.15 -0.84
CA SER A 115 8.23 -11.60 0.35
C SER A 115 8.45 -13.09 0.63
N ILE A 116 8.30 -13.94 -0.37
CA ILE A 116 8.46 -15.40 -0.26
C ILE A 116 9.91 -15.78 0.06
N ARG A 117 10.88 -15.25 -0.70
CA ARG A 117 12.31 -15.58 -0.56
C ARG A 117 12.85 -15.24 0.82
N ASN A 118 12.35 -14.15 1.40
CA ASN A 118 12.82 -13.63 2.69
C ASN A 118 11.91 -13.98 3.86
N ASN A 119 10.75 -14.61 3.61
CA ASN A 119 9.72 -14.86 4.62
C ASN A 119 9.32 -13.59 5.38
N VAL A 120 9.04 -12.51 4.64
CA VAL A 120 8.63 -11.20 5.19
C VAL A 120 7.26 -10.77 4.66
N ARG A 121 6.60 -9.88 5.39
CA ARG A 121 5.30 -9.31 5.00
C ARG A 121 5.49 -8.09 4.11
N ILE A 122 4.65 -7.95 3.10
CA ILE A 122 4.61 -6.79 2.21
C ILE A 122 3.28 -6.03 2.32
N HIS A 123 3.30 -4.76 1.97
CA HIS A 123 2.15 -3.85 2.05
C HIS A 123 2.12 -2.91 0.84
N CYS A 124 0.92 -2.58 0.36
CA CYS A 124 0.72 -1.52 -0.60
C CYS A 124 0.37 -0.22 0.16
N GLY A 125 1.37 0.61 0.45
CA GLY A 125 1.26 1.81 1.29
C GLY A 125 0.45 2.94 0.68
N GLU A 126 0.45 3.01 -0.65
CA GLU A 126 -0.39 3.92 -1.41
C GLU A 126 -0.83 3.24 -2.70
N PHE A 127 -2.14 3.27 -2.98
CA PHE A 127 -2.64 2.95 -4.31
C PHE A 127 -3.86 3.77 -4.68
N GLY A 128 -4.04 3.99 -5.99
CA GLY A 128 -5.16 4.73 -6.53
C GLY A 128 -5.05 4.93 -8.03
N ILE A 129 -6.12 5.45 -8.63
CA ILE A 129 -6.21 5.73 -10.07
C ILE A 129 -6.94 7.05 -10.31
N SER A 130 -6.50 7.85 -11.28
CA SER A 130 -7.24 9.02 -11.75
C SER A 130 -8.39 8.62 -12.68
N MET A 131 -9.58 9.17 -12.46
CA MET A 131 -10.86 8.70 -13.01
C MET A 131 -11.26 9.32 -14.36
N ILE A 132 -10.36 9.38 -15.34
CA ILE A 132 -10.78 9.60 -16.75
C ILE A 132 -10.65 8.27 -17.48
N GLN A 133 -11.68 7.44 -17.29
CA GLN A 133 -11.82 6.13 -17.91
C GLN A 133 -13.26 5.99 -18.42
N PRO A 134 -13.49 5.26 -19.52
CA PRO A 134 -14.83 5.00 -20.04
C PRO A 134 -15.53 3.99 -19.11
N ASP A 135 -16.85 4.15 -19.01
CA ASP A 135 -17.75 3.16 -18.43
C ASP A 135 -17.28 2.58 -17.07
N GLU A 136 -17.07 1.26 -17.01
CA GLU A 136 -16.78 0.49 -15.79
C GLU A 136 -15.28 0.19 -15.58
N ASP A 137 -14.40 0.67 -16.48
CA ASP A 137 -12.98 0.35 -16.50
C ASP A 137 -12.26 0.63 -15.17
N GLY A 138 -12.59 1.75 -14.54
CA GLY A 138 -12.03 2.12 -13.24
C GLY A 138 -12.46 1.16 -12.12
N GLU A 139 -13.71 0.69 -12.14
CA GLU A 139 -14.21 -0.30 -11.19
C GLU A 139 -13.60 -1.68 -11.45
N ALA A 140 -13.43 -2.07 -12.73
CA ALA A 140 -12.75 -3.31 -13.11
C ALA A 140 -11.30 -3.31 -12.61
N TRP A 141 -10.56 -2.21 -12.85
CA TRP A 141 -9.21 -2.02 -12.33
C TRP A 141 -9.20 -2.16 -10.81
N LEU A 142 -10.07 -1.45 -10.11
CA LEU A 142 -10.09 -1.51 -8.64
C LEU A 142 -10.37 -2.91 -8.11
N ASN A 143 -11.33 -3.64 -8.71
CA ASN A 143 -11.66 -5.00 -8.28
C ASN A 143 -10.52 -6.00 -8.53
N ASP A 144 -9.84 -5.93 -9.67
CA ASP A 144 -8.75 -6.86 -9.99
C ASP A 144 -7.58 -6.69 -9.03
N TYR A 145 -7.23 -5.45 -8.69
CA TYR A 145 -6.11 -5.15 -7.81
C TYR A 145 -6.41 -5.47 -6.35
N LEU A 146 -7.62 -5.17 -5.88
CA LEU A 146 -8.05 -5.60 -4.55
C LEU A 146 -8.11 -7.13 -4.45
N ALA A 147 -8.60 -7.82 -5.49
CA ALA A 147 -8.57 -9.27 -5.54
C ALA A 147 -7.14 -9.84 -5.49
N PHE A 148 -6.22 -9.21 -6.21
CA PHE A 148 -4.81 -9.56 -6.18
C PHE A 148 -4.20 -9.37 -4.78
N PHE A 149 -4.41 -8.20 -4.16
CA PHE A 149 -3.89 -7.93 -2.82
C PHE A 149 -4.42 -8.93 -1.80
N GLU A 150 -5.73 -9.20 -1.77
CA GLU A 150 -6.32 -10.18 -0.86
C GLU A 150 -5.80 -11.60 -1.11
N ARG A 151 -5.60 -11.99 -2.38
CA ARG A 151 -5.09 -13.33 -2.75
C ARG A 151 -3.69 -13.59 -2.20
N PHE A 152 -2.84 -12.56 -2.17
CA PHE A 152 -1.46 -12.66 -1.70
C PHE A 152 -1.27 -12.15 -0.27
N GLY A 153 -2.35 -11.81 0.44
CA GLY A 153 -2.29 -11.31 1.83
C GLY A 153 -1.61 -9.95 1.97
N ILE A 154 -1.67 -9.12 0.93
CA ILE A 154 -1.09 -7.78 0.89
C ILE A 154 -2.11 -6.79 1.47
N GLY A 155 -1.78 -6.17 2.60
CA GLY A 155 -2.59 -5.04 3.10
C GLY A 155 -2.48 -3.84 2.16
N TRP A 156 -3.47 -2.97 2.12
CA TRP A 156 -3.52 -1.86 1.16
C TRP A 156 -4.09 -0.58 1.77
N ASN A 157 -3.61 0.56 1.27
CA ASN A 157 -4.01 1.89 1.70
C ASN A 157 -4.38 2.75 0.48
N TRP A 158 -5.66 3.13 0.38
CA TRP A 158 -6.13 3.99 -0.71
C TRP A 158 -5.61 5.42 -0.55
N TRP A 159 -4.91 5.92 -1.57
CA TRP A 159 -4.59 7.32 -1.68
C TRP A 159 -5.70 8.01 -2.48
N ASN A 160 -6.48 8.95 -1.95
CA ASN A 160 -6.46 9.52 -0.60
C ASN A 160 -7.88 9.79 -0.09
N TYR A 161 -7.99 10.19 1.18
CA TYR A 161 -9.29 10.46 1.79
C TYR A 161 -10.02 11.64 1.14
N SER A 162 -9.37 12.81 1.02
CA SER A 162 -9.99 14.03 0.50
C SER A 162 -9.04 14.79 -0.40
N GLY A 163 -9.57 15.39 -1.47
CA GLY A 163 -8.84 16.25 -2.39
C GLY A 163 -9.68 17.43 -2.89
N SER A 164 -9.09 18.28 -3.73
CA SER A 164 -9.81 19.35 -4.43
C SER A 164 -10.74 18.81 -5.54
N ASP A 165 -10.52 17.58 -5.98
CA ASP A 165 -11.33 16.90 -6.98
C ASP A 165 -11.31 15.39 -6.74
N VAL A 166 -12.47 14.76 -6.85
CA VAL A 166 -12.59 13.30 -6.76
C VAL A 166 -11.90 12.64 -7.95
N TYR A 167 -11.89 13.24 -9.16
CA TYR A 167 -11.35 12.60 -10.37
C TYR A 167 -9.85 12.36 -10.40
N ARG A 168 -9.11 12.85 -9.41
CA ARG A 168 -7.78 12.28 -9.10
C ARG A 168 -8.02 11.00 -8.31
N THR A 169 -7.70 11.00 -7.02
CA THR A 169 -7.81 9.80 -6.21
C THR A 169 -8.54 10.04 -4.89
N GLY A 170 -9.16 11.21 -4.71
CA GLY A 170 -9.88 11.54 -3.47
C GLY A 170 -11.16 10.72 -3.31
N LEU A 171 -11.36 10.11 -2.13
CA LEU A 171 -12.63 9.48 -1.79
C LEU A 171 -13.77 10.51 -1.66
N CYS A 172 -13.44 11.75 -1.31
CA CYS A 172 -14.36 12.88 -1.35
C CYS A 172 -13.70 14.19 -1.81
N ALA A 173 -14.54 15.13 -2.28
CA ALA A 173 -14.20 16.52 -2.54
C ALA A 173 -15.43 17.42 -2.26
N GLY A 174 -15.45 18.06 -1.08
CA GLY A 174 -16.68 18.67 -0.56
C GLY A 174 -17.78 17.61 -0.39
N ASP A 175 -18.98 17.88 -0.90
CA ASP A 175 -20.11 16.94 -0.84
C ASP A 175 -20.05 15.84 -1.92
N ARG A 176 -19.06 15.88 -2.81
CA ARG A 176 -18.88 14.87 -3.86
C ARG A 176 -18.17 13.65 -3.28
N ILE A 177 -18.72 12.47 -3.54
CA ILE A 177 -18.15 11.18 -3.15
C ILE A 177 -17.66 10.43 -4.39
N SER A 178 -16.47 9.83 -4.30
CA SER A 178 -15.91 9.01 -5.37
C SER A 178 -16.77 7.77 -5.64
N PRO A 179 -17.00 7.39 -6.91
CA PRO A 179 -17.70 6.16 -7.26
C PRO A 179 -16.97 4.88 -6.81
N PHE A 180 -15.71 4.97 -6.38
CA PHE A 180 -14.96 3.83 -5.85
C PHE A 180 -15.22 3.53 -4.37
N VAL A 181 -15.86 4.45 -3.62
CA VAL A 181 -16.17 4.23 -2.19
C VAL A 181 -16.99 2.95 -1.96
N PRO A 182 -18.07 2.66 -2.71
CA PRO A 182 -18.82 1.42 -2.57
C PRO A 182 -17.98 0.15 -2.83
N VAL A 183 -17.10 0.18 -3.83
CA VAL A 183 -16.22 -0.95 -4.18
C VAL A 183 -15.21 -1.20 -3.04
N LEU A 184 -14.56 -0.15 -2.55
CA LEU A 184 -13.66 -0.24 -1.39
C LEU A 184 -14.39 -0.77 -0.15
N GLN A 185 -15.60 -0.29 0.13
CA GLN A 185 -16.40 -0.76 1.26
C GLN A 185 -16.75 -2.24 1.14
N LYS A 186 -17.09 -2.72 -0.07
CA LYS A 186 -17.33 -4.15 -0.35
C LYS A 186 -16.09 -4.98 -0.01
N TRP A 187 -14.91 -4.56 -0.45
CA TRP A 187 -13.66 -5.28 -0.19
C TRP A 187 -13.23 -5.22 1.28
N LEU A 188 -13.35 -4.08 1.95
CA LEU A 188 -13.11 -3.97 3.40
C LEU A 188 -14.00 -4.94 4.19
N ASN A 189 -15.27 -5.06 3.82
CA ASN A 189 -16.22 -5.97 4.45
C ASN A 189 -15.92 -7.45 4.19
N ARG A 190 -15.32 -7.76 3.04
CA ARG A 190 -14.91 -9.12 2.63
C ARG A 190 -13.60 -9.56 3.27
N SER A 191 -12.63 -8.65 3.33
CA SER A 191 -11.35 -8.89 3.98
C SER A 191 -11.59 -9.36 5.42
N GLY A 192 -10.79 -10.29 5.94
CA GLY A 192 -10.92 -10.80 7.31
C GLY A 192 -10.90 -9.71 8.39
N TRP A 193 -10.42 -8.51 8.06
CA TRP A 193 -10.46 -7.30 8.89
C TRP A 193 -11.89 -6.74 9.11
N GLY A 194 -12.80 -6.88 8.12
CA GLY A 194 -14.21 -6.52 8.30
C GLY A 194 -14.96 -7.46 9.25
N ALA A 195 -14.54 -8.73 9.31
CA ALA A 195 -15.07 -9.72 10.24
C ALA A 195 -14.57 -9.50 11.68
N SER A 196 -13.30 -9.11 11.86
CA SER A 196 -12.73 -8.81 13.19
C SER A 196 -13.36 -7.59 13.85
N ARG A 197 -13.75 -6.54 13.09
CA ARG A 197 -14.52 -5.40 13.60
C ARG A 197 -15.91 -5.79 14.13
N ARG A 198 -16.63 -6.67 13.43
CA ARG A 198 -17.95 -7.15 13.90
C ARG A 198 -17.84 -7.96 15.19
N ALA A 199 -16.79 -8.78 15.31
CA ALA A 199 -16.50 -9.52 16.53
C ALA A 199 -16.09 -8.62 17.72
N ALA A 200 -15.38 -7.52 17.46
CA ALA A 200 -14.99 -6.55 18.48
C ALA A 200 -16.17 -5.66 18.92
N ALA A 201 -17.03 -5.22 17.99
CA ALA A 201 -18.21 -4.42 18.30
C ALA A 201 -19.27 -5.19 19.10
N GLY A 202 -19.43 -6.50 18.85
CA GLY A 202 -20.34 -7.35 19.63
C GLY A 202 -19.87 -7.69 21.04
N LYS A 203 -18.59 -7.44 21.37
CA LYS A 203 -18.02 -7.62 22.72
C LYS A 203 -18.03 -6.36 23.57
N ALA A 204 -18.27 -5.18 22.98
CA ALA A 204 -18.39 -3.92 23.70
C ALA A 204 -19.82 -3.62 24.19
N SER A 205 -20.77 -4.50 23.88
CA SER A 205 -22.19 -4.40 24.26
C SER A 205 -22.64 -5.53 25.20
N GLN A 206 -21.71 -6.11 25.98
CA GLN A 206 -21.98 -7.05 27.07
C GLN A 206 -21.28 -6.61 28.35
#